data_AF-A0AA36M3M5-F1
#
_entry.id   AF-A0AA36M3M5-F1
#
_cell.length_a   1.000
_cell.length_b   1.000
_cell.length_c   1.000
_cell.angle_alpha   90.00
_cell.angle_beta   90.00
_cell.angle_gamma   90.00
#
_symmetry.space_group_name_H-M   'P 1'
#
loop_
_entity.id
_entity.type
_entity.pdbx_description
1 polymer ?
#
loop_
_entity_poly.entity_id
_entity_poly.type
_entity_poly.pdbx_seq_one_letter_code
_entity_poly.pdbx_strand_id
1 'polypeptide(L)'
;MLFWDAIRLYAGGEDKGTPSHFLNILTSQNQYQLRKVFEEFAKLSGASIEKAIEKQFSGDVQKSYLTIVKASTDKQKFFAEQLHYSMKGLGTNDNDLIRVLVNRSEVDLQLIKEIFEEMYNQPLADWIKDDTSGHYRDALLALVAGNRQQ
;
A
#
# COMPACT_ATOMS: atom_id res chain seq x y z
N MET A 1 -1.87 24.25 -8.99
CA MET A 1 -1.98 23.53 -7.70
C MET A 1 -0.87 22.49 -7.60
N LEU A 2 -0.88 21.44 -8.43
CA LEU A 2 0.13 20.36 -8.44
C LEU A 2 1.60 20.81 -8.39
N PHE A 3 1.99 21.76 -9.25
CA PHE A 3 3.37 22.30 -9.27
C PHE A 3 3.75 23.01 -7.97
N TRP A 4 2.81 23.77 -7.38
CA TRP A 4 3.04 24.45 -6.10
C TRP A 4 3.07 23.47 -4.93
N ASP A 5 2.32 22.38 -4.99
CA ASP A 5 2.38 21.32 -3.98
C ASP A 5 3.69 20.53 -4.07
N ALA A 6 4.19 20.25 -5.29
CA ALA A 6 5.53 19.70 -5.50
C ALA A 6 6.63 20.66 -5.03
N ILE A 7 6.49 21.98 -5.28
CA ILE A 7 7.36 23.00 -4.70
C ILE A 7 7.26 23.02 -3.17
N ARG A 8 6.09 22.87 -2.55
CA ARG A 8 5.98 22.82 -1.09
C ARG A 8 6.66 21.58 -0.48
N LEU A 9 6.68 20.47 -1.22
CA LEU A 9 7.47 19.29 -0.85
C LEU A 9 8.99 19.49 -1.07
N TYR A 10 9.37 20.31 -2.04
CA TYR A 10 10.77 20.52 -2.47
C TYR A 10 11.46 21.75 -1.86
N ALA A 11 10.88 22.94 -2.03
CA ALA A 11 11.35 24.22 -1.54
C ALA A 11 10.94 24.41 -0.07
N GLY A 12 11.86 24.04 0.81
CA GLY A 12 11.84 24.45 2.21
C GLY A 12 12.05 25.96 2.35
N GLY A 13 10.96 26.70 2.52
CA GLY A 13 11.01 27.98 3.25
C GLY A 13 11.40 27.75 4.71
N GLU A 14 11.61 28.84 5.45
CA GLU A 14 12.20 28.88 6.82
C GLU A 14 11.58 27.89 7.85
N ASP A 15 10.38 27.37 7.59
CA ASP A 15 9.79 26.22 8.29
C ASP A 15 10.14 24.89 7.62
N LYS A 16 11.30 24.34 8.00
CA LYS A 16 11.70 22.99 7.61
C LYS A 16 10.64 21.96 8.02
N GLY A 17 10.09 21.25 7.04
CA GLY A 17 9.64 19.86 7.22
C GLY A 17 8.73 19.63 8.42
N THR A 18 7.86 20.58 8.75
CA THR A 18 6.83 20.30 9.75
C THR A 18 5.96 19.18 9.18
N PRO A 19 5.72 18.09 9.95
CA PRO A 19 4.86 16.98 9.54
C PRO A 19 3.52 17.42 8.92
N SER A 20 3.05 18.62 9.30
CA SER A 20 1.88 19.32 8.78
C SER A 20 1.80 19.42 7.25
N HIS A 21 2.85 19.85 6.54
CA HIS A 21 2.75 20.06 5.08
C HIS A 21 2.74 18.76 4.30
N PHE A 22 3.57 17.81 4.72
CA PHE A 22 3.62 16.46 4.15
C PHE A 22 2.28 15.74 4.39
N LEU A 23 1.74 15.86 5.61
CA LEU A 23 0.43 15.33 5.96
C LEU A 23 -0.67 15.96 5.10
N ASN A 24 -0.74 17.29 5.03
CA ASN A 24 -1.80 17.98 4.29
C ASN A 24 -1.82 17.60 2.80
N ILE A 25 -0.68 17.47 2.15
CA ILE A 25 -0.63 17.07 0.73
C ILE A 25 -1.02 15.59 0.60
N LEU A 26 -0.47 14.72 1.43
CA LEU A 26 -0.72 13.28 1.37
C LEU A 26 -2.15 12.87 1.77
N THR A 27 -2.82 13.63 2.63
CA THR A 27 -4.14 13.27 3.17
C THR A 27 -5.31 13.99 2.51
N SER A 28 -5.08 15.10 1.79
CA SER A 28 -6.16 15.89 1.17
C SER A 28 -6.34 15.66 -0.33
N GLN A 29 -5.34 15.08 -1.01
CA GLN A 29 -5.36 14.93 -2.47
C GLN A 29 -5.86 13.55 -2.88
N ASN A 30 -6.56 13.49 -4.02
CA ASN A 30 -6.98 12.20 -4.58
C ASN A 30 -5.80 11.43 -5.21
N GLN A 31 -6.01 10.14 -5.47
CA GLN A 31 -4.95 9.24 -5.93
C GLN A 31 -4.25 9.71 -7.21
N TYR A 32 -5.01 10.27 -8.16
CA TYR A 32 -4.45 10.77 -9.42
C TYR A 32 -3.57 12.01 -9.18
N GLN A 33 -4.03 12.94 -8.34
CA GLN A 33 -3.29 14.14 -7.98
C GLN A 33 -1.99 13.79 -7.25
N LEU A 34 -2.02 12.85 -6.30
CA LEU A 34 -0.82 12.40 -5.57
C LEU A 34 0.24 11.86 -6.52
N ARG A 35 -0.15 10.99 -7.46
CA ARG A 35 0.78 10.47 -8.48
C ARG A 35 1.43 11.59 -9.28
N LYS A 36 0.65 12.59 -9.71
CA LYS A 36 1.18 13.76 -10.43
C LYS A 36 2.09 14.63 -9.56
N VAL A 37 1.78 14.81 -8.28
CA VAL A 37 2.66 15.52 -7.35
C VAL A 37 3.99 14.76 -7.18
N PHE A 38 3.97 13.43 -7.06
CA PHE A 38 5.19 12.63 -6.92
C PHE A 38 6.05 12.65 -8.20
N GLU A 39 5.42 12.58 -9.38
CA GLU A 39 6.11 12.73 -10.66
C GLU A 39 6.82 14.10 -10.77
N GLU A 40 6.12 15.19 -10.43
CA GLU A 40 6.71 16.53 -10.47
C GLU A 40 7.77 16.74 -9.38
N PHE A 41 7.57 16.19 -8.18
CA PHE A 41 8.59 16.20 -7.12
C PHE A 41 9.88 15.50 -7.57
N ALA A 42 9.78 14.36 -8.24
CA ALA A 42 10.94 13.63 -8.74
C ALA A 42 11.71 14.43 -9.81
N LYS A 43 10.99 15.14 -10.70
CA LYS A 43 11.60 16.02 -11.70
C LYS A 43 12.34 17.20 -11.05
N LEU A 44 11.77 17.79 -10.00
CA LEU A 44 12.35 18.95 -9.32
C LEU A 44 13.53 18.59 -8.41
N SER A 45 13.42 17.49 -7.66
CA SER A 45 14.39 17.12 -6.62
C SER A 45 15.49 16.16 -7.08
N GLY A 46 15.26 15.45 -8.20
CA GLY A 46 16.13 14.36 -8.64
C GLY A 46 16.05 13.10 -7.77
N ALA A 47 15.12 13.03 -6.82
CA ALA A 47 14.92 11.88 -5.94
C ALA A 47 13.43 11.49 -5.86
N SER A 48 13.15 10.23 -5.54
CA SER A 48 11.77 9.80 -5.31
C SER A 48 11.24 10.32 -3.97
N ILE A 49 9.92 10.42 -3.84
CA ILE A 49 9.29 10.89 -2.61
C ILE A 49 9.57 9.95 -1.43
N GLU A 50 9.71 8.65 -1.69
CA GLU A 50 10.07 7.63 -0.71
C GLU A 50 11.45 7.91 -0.11
N LYS A 51 12.45 8.17 -0.96
CA LYS A 51 13.81 8.52 -0.50
C LYS A 51 13.83 9.80 0.33
N ALA A 52 12.99 10.77 -0.03
CA ALA A 52 12.86 12.00 0.75
C ALA A 52 12.27 11.72 2.15
N ILE A 53 11.23 10.87 2.23
CA ILE A 53 10.62 10.44 3.49
C ILE A 53 11.63 9.68 4.36
N GLU A 54 12.36 8.73 3.78
CA GLU A 54 13.36 7.92 4.48
C GLU A 54 14.51 8.76 5.05
N LYS A 55 14.88 9.85 4.37
CA LYS A 55 15.92 10.77 4.83
C LYS A 55 15.42 11.72 5.93
N GLN A 56 14.15 12.10 5.89
CA GLN A 56 13.62 13.18 6.72
C GLN A 56 12.91 12.71 8.00
N PHE A 57 12.30 11.52 7.96
CA PHE A 57 11.53 10.97 9.07
C PHE A 57 12.11 9.64 9.52
N SER A 58 11.80 9.27 10.77
CA SER A 58 12.16 7.97 11.33
C SER A 58 10.99 7.35 12.09
N GLY A 59 11.10 6.08 12.45
CA GLY A 59 10.11 5.37 13.26
C GLY A 59 8.74 5.26 12.57
N ASP A 60 7.67 5.36 13.36
CA ASP A 60 6.32 5.06 12.86
C ASP A 60 5.74 6.15 11.95
N VAL A 61 6.20 7.39 12.08
CA VAL A 61 5.83 8.48 11.16
C VAL A 61 6.36 8.20 9.75
N GLN A 62 7.62 7.77 9.65
CA GLN A 62 8.22 7.39 8.37
C GLN A 62 7.43 6.24 7.72
N LYS A 63 7.15 5.17 8.49
CA LYS A 63 6.36 4.03 8.00
C LYS A 63 4.98 4.45 7.53
N SER A 64 4.32 5.35 8.27
CA SER A 64 2.98 5.86 7.93
C SER A 64 3.00 6.61 6.60
N TYR A 65 3.96 7.50 6.37
CA TYR A 65 4.06 8.22 5.10
C TYR A 65 4.40 7.30 3.92
N LEU A 66 5.34 6.36 4.09
CA LEU A 66 5.64 5.37 3.07
C LEU A 66 4.41 4.52 2.73
N THR A 67 3.60 4.17 3.75
CA THR A 67 2.34 3.44 3.56
C THR A 67 1.36 4.22 2.70
N ILE A 68 1.19 5.53 2.95
CA ILE A 68 0.31 6.40 2.15
C ILE A 68 0.82 6.52 0.71
N VAL A 69 2.13 6.71 0.52
CA VAL A 69 2.74 6.79 -0.82
C VAL A 69 2.53 5.48 -1.60
N LYS A 70 2.78 4.33 -0.98
CA LYS A 70 2.57 3.03 -1.62
C LYS A 70 1.11 2.83 -2.01
N ALA A 71 0.18 3.02 -1.07
CA ALA A 71 -1.25 2.82 -1.29
C ALA A 71 -1.85 3.78 -2.35
N SER A 72 -1.29 4.99 -2.49
CA SER A 72 -1.69 5.95 -3.53
C SER A 72 -1.02 5.69 -4.88
N THR A 73 0.21 5.19 -4.89
CA THR A 73 0.93 4.92 -6.14
C THR A 73 0.45 3.65 -6.80
N ASP A 74 0.33 2.55 -6.07
CA ASP A 74 -0.18 1.28 -6.59
C ASP A 74 -0.95 0.55 -5.49
N LYS A 75 -2.28 0.65 -5.58
CA LYS A 75 -3.18 0.17 -4.54
C LYS A 75 -3.20 -1.36 -4.49
N GLN A 76 -3.22 -2.02 -5.65
CA GLN A 76 -3.29 -3.46 -5.72
C GLN A 76 -1.99 -4.10 -5.27
N LYS A 77 -0.84 -3.54 -5.70
CA LYS A 77 0.47 -3.96 -5.19
C LYS A 77 0.58 -3.76 -3.68
N PHE A 78 0.11 -2.63 -3.16
CA PHE A 78 0.08 -2.40 -1.71
C PHE A 78 -0.69 -3.50 -0.98
N PHE A 79 -1.90 -3.86 -1.43
CA PHE A 79 -2.67 -4.92 -0.79
C PHE A 79 -2.04 -6.31 -0.95
N ALA A 80 -1.37 -6.59 -2.07
CA ALA A 80 -0.59 -7.82 -2.24
C ALA A 80 0.57 -7.90 -1.21
N GLU A 81 1.27 -6.79 -0.96
CA GLU A 81 2.26 -6.69 0.13
C GLU A 81 1.63 -6.93 1.50
N GLN A 82 0.47 -6.34 1.79
CA GLN A 82 -0.21 -6.54 3.08
C GLN A 82 -0.61 -7.99 3.31
N LEU A 83 -1.14 -8.67 2.29
CA LEU A 83 -1.49 -10.10 2.36
C LEU A 83 -0.24 -10.96 2.62
N HIS A 84 0.87 -10.63 1.97
CA HIS A 84 2.11 -11.38 2.17
C HIS A 84 2.63 -11.16 3.59
N TYR A 85 2.69 -9.92 4.07
CA TYR A 85 3.14 -9.63 5.43
C TYR A 85 2.21 -10.19 6.51
N SER A 86 0.92 -10.39 6.24
CA SER A 86 0.03 -11.05 7.19
C SER A 86 0.28 -12.54 7.34
N MET A 87 0.91 -13.20 6.35
CA MET A 87 1.19 -14.64 6.37
C MET A 87 2.68 -14.99 6.45
N LYS A 88 3.56 -14.00 6.23
CA LYS A 88 5.00 -14.22 6.25
C LYS A 88 5.52 -14.30 7.68
N GLY A 89 6.07 -15.44 8.05
CA GLY A 89 6.82 -15.61 9.29
C GLY A 89 6.31 -16.78 10.11
N LEU A 90 6.41 -16.67 11.44
CA LEU A 90 5.87 -17.67 12.34
C LEU A 90 4.43 -17.29 12.69
N GLY A 91 3.48 -18.03 12.11
CA GLY A 91 2.06 -17.83 12.30
C GLY A 91 1.48 -16.70 11.44
N THR A 92 0.17 -16.55 11.53
CA THR A 92 -0.62 -15.62 10.72
C THR A 92 -1.05 -14.42 11.56
N ASN A 93 -0.97 -13.22 11.01
CA ASN A 93 -1.69 -12.07 11.53
C ASN A 93 -3.12 -12.07 10.96
N ASP A 94 -3.97 -12.88 11.58
CA ASP A 94 -5.34 -13.16 11.12
C ASP A 94 -6.18 -11.92 10.91
N ASN A 95 -6.06 -10.93 11.80
CA ASN A 95 -6.83 -9.69 11.71
C ASN A 95 -6.50 -8.90 10.44
N ASP A 96 -5.22 -8.82 10.06
CA ASP A 96 -4.80 -8.13 8.84
C ASP A 96 -5.20 -8.93 7.60
N LEU A 97 -5.02 -10.25 7.62
CA LEU A 97 -5.40 -11.14 6.51
C LEU A 97 -6.91 -11.05 6.21
N ILE A 98 -7.75 -11.21 7.24
CA ILE A 98 -9.21 -11.10 7.12
C ILE A 98 -9.59 -9.70 6.65
N ARG A 99 -9.02 -8.64 7.25
CA ARG A 99 -9.37 -7.26 6.89
C ARG A 99 -9.09 -6.98 5.42
N VAL A 100 -7.96 -7.43 4.88
CA VAL A 100 -7.65 -7.23 3.46
C VAL A 100 -8.55 -8.07 2.58
N LEU A 101 -8.68 -9.37 2.83
CA LEU A 101 -9.50 -10.26 1.99
C LEU A 101 -10.95 -9.81 1.92
N VAL A 102 -11.59 -9.51 3.06
CA VAL A 102 -12.99 -9.09 3.10
C VAL A 102 -13.18 -7.74 2.39
N ASN A 103 -12.39 -6.72 2.72
CA ASN A 103 -12.57 -5.38 2.14
C ASN A 103 -12.24 -5.29 0.64
N ARG A 104 -11.44 -6.21 0.11
CA ARG A 104 -11.04 -6.22 -1.31
C ARG A 104 -11.81 -7.23 -2.15
N SER A 105 -12.48 -8.20 -1.52
CA SER A 105 -13.17 -9.32 -2.18
C SER A 105 -14.08 -8.88 -3.34
N GLU A 106 -14.87 -7.84 -3.15
CA GLU A 106 -15.83 -7.33 -4.13
C GLU A 106 -15.34 -6.10 -4.92
N VAL A 107 -14.07 -5.71 -4.72
CA VAL A 107 -13.52 -4.47 -5.31
C VAL A 107 -12.51 -4.81 -6.41
N ASP A 108 -11.42 -5.49 -6.06
CA ASP A 108 -10.31 -5.77 -6.98
C ASP A 108 -9.43 -6.94 -6.52
N LEU A 109 -9.96 -7.84 -5.68
CA LEU A 109 -9.21 -9.00 -5.19
C LEU A 109 -8.65 -9.87 -6.32
N GLN A 110 -9.35 -9.96 -7.46
CA GLN A 110 -8.86 -10.72 -8.61
C GLN A 110 -7.53 -10.17 -9.15
N LEU A 111 -7.42 -8.85 -9.33
CA LEU A 111 -6.18 -8.21 -9.78
C LEU A 111 -5.09 -8.27 -8.69
N ILE A 112 -5.48 -8.16 -7.41
CA ILE A 112 -4.53 -8.34 -6.29
C ILE A 112 -3.93 -9.75 -6.29
N LYS A 113 -4.71 -10.79 -6.60
CA LYS A 113 -4.21 -12.17 -6.68
C LYS A 113 -3.17 -12.34 -7.79
N GLU A 114 -3.42 -11.75 -8.95
CA GLU A 114 -2.50 -11.79 -10.10
C GLU A 114 -1.18 -11.11 -9.73
N ILE A 115 -1.22 -9.89 -9.20
CA ILE A 115 -0.03 -9.17 -8.75
C ILE A 115 0.69 -9.91 -7.62
N PHE A 116 -0.04 -10.52 -6.68
CA PHE A 116 0.55 -11.30 -5.60
C PHE A 116 1.34 -12.49 -6.14
N GLU A 117 0.78 -13.23 -7.09
CA GLU A 117 1.44 -14.38 -7.71
C GLU A 117 2.69 -13.95 -8.49
N GLU A 118 2.63 -12.83 -9.23
CA GLU A 118 3.80 -12.24 -9.90
C GLU A 118 4.90 -11.84 -8.92
N MET A 119 4.54 -11.29 -7.75
CA MET A 119 5.51 -10.81 -6.76
C MET A 119 6.16 -11.92 -5.95
N TYR A 120 5.41 -12.97 -5.63
CA TYR A 120 5.84 -14.01 -4.68
C TYR A 120 6.00 -15.40 -5.31
N ASN A 121 5.79 -15.52 -6.62
CA ASN A 121 5.95 -16.74 -7.42
C ASN A 121 5.11 -17.92 -6.90
N GLN A 122 3.98 -17.63 -6.23
CA GLN A 122 3.07 -18.63 -5.71
C GLN A 122 1.67 -18.01 -5.57
N PRO A 123 0.60 -18.73 -5.94
CA PRO A 123 -0.76 -18.22 -5.80
C PRO A 123 -1.11 -17.87 -4.36
N LEU A 124 -1.89 -16.79 -4.17
CA LEU A 124 -2.40 -16.38 -2.86
C LEU A 124 -3.15 -17.50 -2.13
N ALA A 125 -3.90 -18.32 -2.88
CA ALA A 125 -4.65 -19.44 -2.32
C ALA A 125 -3.74 -20.50 -1.68
N ASP A 126 -2.55 -20.72 -2.23
CA ASP A 126 -1.63 -21.71 -1.68
C ASP A 126 -0.93 -21.16 -0.43
N TRP A 127 -0.57 -19.88 -0.41
CA TRP A 127 -0.11 -19.20 0.82
C TRP A 127 -1.11 -19.33 1.97
N ILE A 128 -2.41 -19.12 1.70
CA ILE A 128 -3.46 -19.27 2.71
C ILE A 128 -3.58 -20.72 3.17
N LYS A 129 -3.44 -21.71 2.27
CA LYS A 129 -3.48 -23.13 2.66
C LYS A 129 -2.32 -23.53 3.56
N ASP A 130 -1.14 -22.98 3.29
CA ASP A 130 0.08 -23.33 4.02
C ASP A 130 0.10 -22.69 5.42
N ASP A 131 -0.47 -21.49 5.56
CA ASP A 131 -0.37 -20.71 6.79
C ASP A 131 -1.62 -20.84 7.70
N THR A 132 -2.75 -21.31 7.19
CA THR A 132 -4.02 -21.42 7.95
C THR A 132 -4.61 -22.83 7.91
N SER A 133 -5.52 -23.15 8.84
CA SER A 133 -6.11 -24.50 8.94
C SER A 133 -7.61 -24.51 9.27
N GLY A 134 -8.24 -25.68 9.10
CA GLY A 134 -9.63 -25.94 9.45
C GLY A 134 -10.65 -25.09 8.69
N HIS A 135 -11.82 -24.89 9.31
CA HIS A 135 -12.91 -24.09 8.72
C HIS A 135 -12.52 -22.64 8.44
N TYR A 136 -11.57 -22.10 9.21
CA TYR A 136 -11.05 -20.77 8.99
C TYR A 136 -10.36 -20.66 7.62
N ARG A 137 -9.42 -21.57 7.32
CA ARG A 137 -8.79 -21.67 5.99
C ARG A 137 -9.83 -21.82 4.90
N ASP A 138 -10.77 -22.73 5.08
CA ASP A 138 -11.77 -23.04 4.03
C ASP A 138 -12.65 -21.82 3.71
N ALA A 139 -12.98 -21.01 4.73
CA ALA A 139 -13.69 -19.75 4.54
C ALA A 139 -12.85 -18.70 3.79
N LEU A 140 -11.55 -18.56 4.13
CA LEU A 140 -10.66 -17.64 3.42
C LEU A 140 -10.46 -18.04 1.95
N LEU A 141 -10.32 -19.35 1.68
CA LEU A 141 -10.21 -19.86 0.31
C LEU A 141 -11.49 -19.63 -0.49
N ALA A 142 -12.67 -19.70 0.15
CA ALA A 142 -13.93 -19.36 -0.49
C ALA A 142 -13.98 -17.87 -0.89
N LEU A 143 -13.50 -16.96 -0.03
CA LEU A 143 -13.37 -15.53 -0.36
C LEU A 143 -12.42 -15.30 -1.54
N VAL A 144 -11.27 -15.99 -1.57
CA VAL A 144 -10.28 -15.87 -2.66
C VAL A 144 -10.76 -16.48 -3.97
N ALA A 145 -11.54 -17.56 -3.91
CA ALA A 145 -12.19 -18.14 -5.08
C ALA A 145 -13.26 -17.21 -5.66
N GLY A 146 -13.92 -16.42 -4.81
CA GLY A 146 -14.99 -15.51 -5.17
C GLY A 146 -16.30 -16.25 -5.50
N ASN A 147 -17.34 -15.48 -5.83
CA ASN A 147 -18.61 -16.05 -6.24
C ASN A 147 -18.46 -16.70 -7.62
N ARG A 148 -18.49 -18.04 -7.67
CA ARG A 148 -18.70 -18.77 -8.92
C ARG A 148 -20.08 -18.36 -9.45
N GLN A 149 -20.13 -17.68 -10.59
CA GLN A 149 -21.39 -17.54 -11.31
C GLN A 149 -21.86 -18.96 -11.65
N GLN A 150 -23.04 -19.32 -11.12
CA GLN A 150 -23.80 -20.45 -11.63
C GLN A 150 -24.30 -20.12 -13.04
#